data_AF-A0ABD5DC12-F1
#
_entry.id   AF-A0ABD5DC12-F1
#
_cell.length_a   1.000
_cell.length_b   1.000
_cell.length_c   1.000
_cell.angle_alpha   90.00
_cell.angle_beta   90.00
_cell.angle_gamma   90.00
#
_symmetry.space_group_name_H-M   'P 1'
#
loop_
_entity.id
_entity.type
_entity.pdbx_description
1 polymer ?
#
loop_
_entity_poly.entity_id
_entity_poly.type
_entity_poly.pdbx_seq_one_letter_code
_entity_poly.pdbx_strand_id
1 'polypeptide(L)' 'MDREHFMDFFRNDEKLEQLTPDDRIEIFLNVLLGSSDIDVKLLNELLNNYDIRNIVISEKQSNMNESDRLILLILS' A
#
# COMPACT_ATOMS: atom_id res chain seq x y z
N MET A 1 -19.04 -14.96 -10.03
CA MET A 1 -17.77 -15.27 -9.36
C MET A 1 -18.02 -15.13 -7.87
N ASP A 2 -17.91 -16.20 -7.10
CA ASP A 2 -18.00 -16.12 -5.63
C ASP A 2 -16.59 -15.90 -5.04
N ARG A 3 -16.52 -15.59 -3.75
CA ARG A 3 -15.25 -15.37 -3.03
C ARG A 3 -14.33 -16.58 -3.15
N GLU A 4 -14.87 -17.79 -3.12
CA GLU A 4 -14.09 -19.02 -3.12
C GLU A 4 -13.36 -19.20 -4.46
N HIS A 5 -14.08 -19.06 -5.58
CA HIS A 5 -13.49 -19.10 -6.92
C HIS A 5 -12.43 -18.01 -7.13
N PHE A 6 -12.63 -16.81 -6.57
CA PHE A 6 -11.62 -15.75 -6.61
C PHE A 6 -10.36 -16.16 -5.83
N MET A 7 -10.52 -16.59 -4.58
CA MET A 7 -9.38 -16.97 -3.73
C MET A 7 -8.62 -18.19 -4.27
N ASP A 8 -9.32 -19.14 -4.91
CA ASP A 8 -8.70 -20.31 -5.52
C ASP A 8 -7.87 -19.95 -6.76
N PHE A 9 -8.21 -18.87 -7.46
CA PHE A 9 -7.37 -18.34 -8.53
C PHE A 9 -6.00 -17.88 -8.01
N PHE A 10 -5.99 -17.11 -6.90
CA PHE A 10 -4.77 -16.56 -6.31
C PHE A 10 -3.97 -17.52 -5.43
N ARG A 11 -4.51 -18.71 -5.15
CA ARG A 11 -3.77 -19.78 -4.45
C ARG A 11 -3.09 -20.76 -5.40
N ASN A 12 -3.34 -20.62 -6.70
CA ASN A 12 -2.77 -21.49 -7.72
C ASN A 12 -1.60 -20.76 -8.40
N ASP A 13 -0.39 -21.23 -8.12
CA ASP A 13 0.84 -20.65 -8.65
C ASP A 13 0.89 -20.64 -10.19
N GLU A 14 0.38 -21.68 -10.85
CA GLU A 14 0.33 -21.76 -12.33
C GLU A 14 -0.59 -20.68 -12.94
N LYS A 15 -1.67 -20.32 -12.23
CA LYS A 15 -2.57 -19.24 -12.67
C LYS A 15 -1.98 -17.86 -12.37
N LEU A 16 -1.31 -17.72 -11.24
CA LEU A 16 -0.57 -16.51 -10.89
C LEU A 16 0.51 -16.19 -11.94
N GLU A 17 1.23 -17.21 -12.41
CA GLU A 17 2.26 -17.08 -13.46
C GLU A 17 1.71 -16.60 -14.82
N GLN A 18 0.42 -16.79 -15.09
CA GLN A 18 -0.22 -16.30 -16.33
C GLN A 18 -0.51 -14.80 -16.30
N LEU A 19 -0.46 -14.16 -15.13
CA LEU A 19 -0.70 -12.73 -15.00
C LEU A 19 0.51 -11.93 -15.47
N THR A 20 0.28 -10.99 -16.38
CA THR A 20 1.29 -10.01 -16.77
C THR A 20 1.64 -9.11 -15.58
N PRO A 21 2.80 -8.42 -15.60
CA PRO A 21 3.13 -7.43 -14.59
C PRO A 21 2.01 -6.38 -14.40
N ASP A 22 1.37 -5.95 -15.48
CA ASP A 22 0.29 -4.96 -15.44
C ASP A 22 -0.97 -5.52 -14.77
N ASP A 23 -1.36 -6.76 -15.09
CA ASP A 23 -2.52 -7.41 -14.43
C ASP A 23 -2.31 -7.51 -12.91
N ARG A 24 -1.08 -7.84 -12.49
CA ARG A 24 -0.73 -7.95 -11.07
C ARG A 24 -0.83 -6.60 -10.36
N ILE A 25 -0.43 -5.52 -11.03
CA ILE A 25 -0.57 -4.15 -10.49
C ILE A 25 -2.05 -3.78 -10.35
N GLU A 26 -2.86 -4.03 -11.38
CA GLU A 26 -4.29 -3.71 -11.37
C GLU A 26 -5.03 -4.47 -10.26
N ILE A 27 -4.75 -5.76 -10.10
CA ILE A 27 -5.34 -6.57 -9.03
C ILE A 27 -4.94 -6.04 -7.66
N PHE A 28 -3.65 -5.75 -7.47
CA PHE A 28 -3.16 -5.21 -6.20
C PHE A 28 -3.89 -3.91 -5.82
N LEU A 29 -4.07 -2.99 -6.78
CA LEU A 29 -4.79 -1.74 -6.56
C LEU A 29 -6.28 -1.93 -6.27
N ASN A 30 -6.91 -2.97 -6.83
CA ASN A 30 -8.32 -3.26 -6.63
C ASN A 30 -8.63 -4.01 -5.31
N VAL A 31 -7.67 -4.76 -4.75
CA VAL A 31 -7.88 -5.53 -3.51
C VAL A 31 -7.83 -4.65 -2.26
N LEU A 32 -7.09 -3.54 -2.31
CA LEU A 32 -6.96 -2.63 -1.17
C LEU A 32 -8.25 -1.81 -0.98
N LEU A 33 -8.83 -1.88 0.22
CA LEU A 33 -10.11 -1.25 0.56
C LEU A 33 -9.96 0.23 0.92
N GLY A 34 -8.74 0.71 1.15
CA GLY A 34 -8.46 2.12 1.38
C GLY A 34 -7.02 2.41 1.77
N SER A 35 -6.75 3.69 2.04
CA SER A 35 -5.41 4.15 2.43
C SER A 35 -4.92 3.61 3.76
N SER A 36 -5.81 3.09 4.62
CA SER A 36 -5.47 2.46 5.89
C SER A 36 -4.83 1.08 5.73
N ASP A 37 -5.02 0.41 4.59
CA ASP A 37 -4.45 -0.91 4.35
C ASP A 37 -2.97 -0.82 3.96
N ILE A 38 -2.52 0.36 3.51
CA ILE A 38 -1.12 0.65 3.20
C ILE A 38 -0.52 1.40 4.38
N ASP A 39 0.14 0.67 5.28
CA ASP A 39 0.89 1.26 6.39
C ASP A 39 2.40 1.03 6.26
N VAL A 40 3.18 1.77 7.06
CA VAL A 40 4.64 1.69 7.07
C VAL A 40 5.15 0.29 7.40
N LYS A 41 4.41 -0.45 8.24
CA LYS A 41 4.82 -1.79 8.65
C LYS A 41 4.69 -2.76 7.47
N LEU A 42 3.55 -2.78 6.80
CA LEU A 42 3.29 -3.59 5.61
C LEU A 42 4.35 -3.33 4.53
N LEU A 43 4.65 -2.06 4.24
CA LEU A 43 5.59 -1.71 3.19
C LEU A 43 7.03 -2.13 3.54
N ASN A 44 7.47 -1.99 4.80
CA ASN A 44 8.78 -2.47 5.20
C ASN A 44 8.85 -4.02 5.23
N GLU A 45 7.78 -4.70 5.65
CA GLU A 45 7.69 -6.17 5.56
C GLU A 45 7.76 -6.64 4.10
N LEU A 46 7.08 -5.94 3.19
CA LEU A 46 7.16 -6.21 1.75
C LEU A 46 8.60 -6.08 1.25
N LEU A 47 9.30 -4.98 1.55
CA LEU A 47 10.70 -4.80 1.15
C LEU A 47 11.60 -5.94 1.66
N ASN A 48 11.41 -6.37 2.91
CA ASN A 48 12.17 -7.49 3.48
C ASN A 48 11.89 -8.82 2.78
N ASN A 49 10.64 -9.09 2.38
CA ASN A 49 10.29 -10.31 1.64
C ASN A 49 10.96 -10.38 0.26
N TYR A 50 11.29 -9.22 -0.32
CA TYR A 50 12.05 -9.11 -1.57
C TYR A 50 13.56 -8.93 -1.35
N ASP A 51 14.05 -9.11 -0.12
CA ASP A 51 15.45 -8.93 0.29
C ASP A 51 16.02 -7.51 0.00
N ILE A 52 15.14 -6.50 -0.06
CA ILE A 52 15.52 -5.10 -0.26
C ILE A 52 15.82 -4.48 1.11
N ARG A 53 17.10 -4.45 1.49
CA ARG A 53 17.54 -3.98 2.82
C ARG A 53 18.11 -2.56 2.84
N ASN A 54 18.32 -1.96 1.67
CA ASN A 54 18.90 -0.63 1.52
C ASN A 54 17.86 0.50 1.54
N ILE A 55 16.58 0.17 1.67
CA ILE A 55 15.46 1.11 1.72
C ILE A 55 14.68 0.88 3.01
N VAL A 56 14.35 1.95 3.72
CA VAL A 56 13.45 1.93 4.89
C VAL A 56 12.38 2.99 4.68
N ILE A 57 11.13 2.58 4.84
CA ILE A 57 9.98 3.48 4.72
C ILE A 57 9.63 4.01 6.11
N SER A 58 9.35 5.30 6.19
CA SER A 58 8.98 5.99 7.43
C SER A 58 7.85 6.98 7.17
N GLU A 59 7.03 7.27 8.18
CA GLU A 59 6.00 8.29 8.05
C GLU A 59 6.60 9.67 7.82
N LYS A 60 5.92 10.45 6.98
CA LYS A 60 6.27 11.85 6.76
C LYS A 60 5.90 12.64 8.01
N GLN A 61 6.89 13.18 8.70
CA GLN A 61 6.65 14.15 9.76
C GLN A 61 6.16 15.47 9.13
N SER A 62 4.88 15.78 9.32
CA SER A 62 4.35 17.12 9.04
C SER A 62 4.69 18.04 10.22
N ASN A 63 5.83 18.72 10.14
CA ASN A 63 6.09 19.87 11.00
C ASN A 63 5.16 21.02 10.55
N MET A 64 3.91 21.02 10.99
CA MET A 64 3.13 22.26 11.04
C MET A 64 3.65 23.03 12.23
N ASN A 65 4.37 24.13 11.96
CA ASN A 65 4.84 25.01 13.02
C ASN A 65 3.60 25.62 13.69
N GLU A 66 3.60 25.78 15.01
CA GLU A 66 2.48 26.35 15.77
C GLU A 66 2.12 27.77 15.27
N SER A 67 3.10 28.45 14.66
CA SER A 67 2.96 29.72 13.93
C SER A 67 2.03 29.63 12.71
N ASP A 68 1.98 28.50 12.01
CA ASP A 68 1.12 28.29 10.82
C ASP A 68 -0.36 28.10 11.22
N ARG A 69 -0.61 27.57 12.43
CA ARG A 69 -1.97 27.48 12.99
C ARG A 69 -2.56 28.85 13.34
N LEU A 70 -1.72 29.77 13.82
CA LEU A 70 -2.15 31.15 14.14
C LEU A 70 -2.56 31.94 12.89
N ILE A 71 -1.86 31.75 11.76
CA ILE A 71 -2.19 32.44 10.50
C ILE A 71 -3.56 32.00 9.96
N LEU A 72 -3.90 30.71 10.09
CA LEU A 72 -5.19 30.18 9.66
C LEU A 72 -6.38 30.67 10.50
N LEU A 73 -6.16 30.96 11.80
CA LEU A 73 -7.23 31.45 12.69
C LEU A 73 -7.51 32.96 12.53
N ILE A 74 -6.54 33.74 12.05
CA ILE A 74 -6.69 35.19 11.86
C ILE A 74 -7.36 35.51 10.50
N LEU A 75 -7.41 34.54 9.59
CA LEU A 75 -7.98 34.67 8.24
C LEU A 75 -9.39 34.05 8.08
N SER A 76 -10.00 33.57 9.17
CA SER A 76 -11.38 33.05 9.22
C SER A 76 -12.30 33.98 10.01
#